data_AF-A0A351TNY4-F1
#
_entry.id   AF-A0A351TNY4-F1
#
_cell.length_a   1.000
_cell.length_b   1.000
_cell.length_c   1.000
_cell.angle_alpha   90.00
_cell.angle_beta   90.00
_cell.angle_gamma   90.00
#
_symmetry.space_group_name_H-M   'P 1'
#
loop_
_entity.id
_entity.type
_entity.pdbx_description
1 polymer ?
#
loop_
_entity_poly.entity_id
_entity_poly.type
_entity_poly.pdbx_seq_one_letter_code
_entity_poly.pdbx_strand_id
1 'polypeptide(L)'
;MKGEQLMEPELKNRGSDREELELLIPSETVREYARETGWTFTDFQKAALLYHRGLLLKDEYAHLKALGDRTSDHALKGQIAEYLEGMEKGFQNFRENSDRNCIYVLKVKEDGGFWDGEYLVCGYFFDWETALGYGKKEKDPFEIEKYLVDGIKGFEDGPCSHTPVGEIRFDRDGEAVCFSNREGMVDFNNKRFEEAIIEIPNPFERGDIVKCRGADGQELFGIVEGERGKWLERLERHLDLVKNGDTCVDFQDLFISVAFLCEDGTFDFSDSTIPLELERYQPREEDWVNGSLDTLLLCARDIYCSGGYLSTFFDMLRRYRQSRRKWIEVYWKFPLQLQPESGTCKKQ
;
A
#
# COMPACT_ATOMS: atom_id res chain seq x y z
N MET A 1 17.34 -32.06 46.45
CA MET A 1 17.69 -31.91 45.02
C MET A 1 16.66 -32.63 44.18
N LYS A 2 15.75 -31.87 43.57
CA LYS A 2 15.19 -32.03 42.21
C LYS A 2 13.98 -31.12 42.10
N GLY A 3 14.02 -30.25 41.11
CA GLY A 3 13.02 -29.24 40.82
C GLY A 3 13.58 -28.31 39.76
N GLU A 4 14.00 -28.88 38.62
CA GLU A 4 14.37 -28.11 37.44
C GLU A 4 13.11 -27.73 36.66
N GLN A 5 13.15 -26.49 36.20
CA GLN A 5 12.09 -25.71 35.60
C GLN A 5 11.66 -26.26 34.24
N LEU A 6 10.35 -26.40 34.06
CA LEU A 6 9.68 -26.50 32.76
C LEU A 6 8.77 -25.27 32.64
N MET A 7 9.32 -24.10 32.29
CA MET A 7 8.53 -22.88 32.00
C MET A 7 9.16 -21.94 30.95
N GLU A 8 10.15 -22.39 30.18
CA GLU A 8 10.82 -21.55 29.16
C GLU A 8 10.36 -21.68 27.69
N PRO A 9 9.65 -22.73 27.22
CA PRO A 9 9.23 -22.80 25.81
C PRO A 9 8.06 -21.86 25.45
N GLU A 10 7.08 -21.73 26.34
CA GLU A 10 5.81 -21.03 26.04
C GLU A 10 5.94 -19.51 25.94
N LEU A 11 6.89 -18.92 26.66
CA LEU A 11 7.14 -17.47 26.64
C LEU A 11 7.92 -17.03 25.38
N LYS A 12 8.82 -17.88 24.86
CA LYS A 12 9.54 -17.60 23.59
C LYS A 12 8.64 -17.76 22.38
N ASN A 13 7.73 -18.75 22.38
CA ASN A 13 6.79 -18.97 21.28
C ASN A 13 5.80 -17.79 21.15
N ARG A 14 5.30 -17.27 22.27
CA ARG A 14 4.38 -16.10 22.28
C ARG A 14 5.00 -14.82 21.73
N GLY A 15 6.32 -14.63 21.88
CA GLY A 15 7.03 -13.49 21.29
C GLY A 15 7.14 -13.61 19.77
N SER A 16 7.53 -14.80 19.29
CA SER A 16 7.65 -15.10 17.86
C SER A 16 6.32 -15.01 17.12
N ASP A 17 5.23 -15.52 17.70
CA ASP A 17 3.90 -15.48 17.08
C ASP A 17 3.35 -14.05 16.99
N ARG A 18 3.69 -13.21 17.97
CA ARG A 18 3.28 -11.80 17.99
C ARG A 18 4.02 -10.99 16.91
N GLU A 19 5.34 -11.14 16.83
CA GLU A 19 6.16 -10.46 15.82
C GLU A 19 5.76 -10.87 14.40
N GLU A 20 5.46 -12.16 14.19
CA GLU A 20 4.96 -12.64 12.89
C GLU A 20 3.61 -12.02 12.54
N LEU A 21 2.68 -11.92 13.50
CA LEU A 21 1.38 -11.32 13.24
C LEU A 21 1.47 -9.80 12.98
N GLU A 22 2.39 -9.09 13.64
CA GLU A 22 2.68 -7.68 13.38
C GLU A 22 3.27 -7.45 11.98
N LEU A 23 4.08 -8.38 11.49
CA LEU A 23 4.58 -8.38 10.11
C LEU A 23 3.44 -8.59 9.10
N LEU A 24 2.59 -9.60 9.31
CA LEU A 24 1.54 -10.00 8.36
C LEU A 24 0.33 -9.06 8.34
N ILE A 25 -0.04 -8.51 9.50
CA ILE A 25 -1.23 -7.66 9.66
C ILE A 25 -0.78 -6.30 10.20
N PRO A 26 -0.73 -5.24 9.38
CA PRO A 26 -0.40 -3.88 9.85
C PRO A 26 -1.37 -3.35 10.91
N SER A 27 -2.65 -3.69 10.80
CA SER A 27 -3.70 -3.21 11.69
C SER A 27 -3.69 -3.86 13.08
N GLU A 28 -3.61 -3.07 14.14
CA GLU A 28 -3.85 -3.48 15.51
C GLU A 28 -5.26 -4.01 15.72
N THR A 29 -6.28 -3.33 15.19
CA THR A 29 -7.69 -3.76 15.27
C THR A 29 -7.87 -5.18 14.74
N VAL A 30 -7.28 -5.47 13.57
CA VAL A 30 -7.40 -6.78 12.94
C VAL A 30 -6.54 -7.83 13.66
N ARG A 31 -5.36 -7.44 14.18
CA ARG A 31 -4.55 -8.34 15.03
C ARG A 31 -5.28 -8.73 16.32
N GLU A 32 -5.96 -7.79 16.96
CA GLU A 32 -6.79 -8.08 18.14
C GLU A 32 -7.90 -9.07 17.80
N TYR A 33 -8.64 -8.81 16.72
CA TYR A 33 -9.68 -9.72 16.24
C TYR A 33 -9.14 -11.12 15.93
N ALA A 34 -7.98 -11.22 15.26
CA ALA A 34 -7.33 -12.49 14.97
C ALA A 34 -6.98 -13.25 16.25
N ARG A 35 -6.48 -12.56 17.29
CA ARG A 35 -6.18 -13.17 18.59
C ARG A 35 -7.45 -13.61 19.32
N GLU A 36 -8.50 -12.79 19.32
CA GLU A 36 -9.78 -13.09 19.97
C GLU A 36 -10.49 -14.30 19.35
N THR A 37 -10.40 -14.43 18.02
CA THR A 37 -11.01 -15.53 17.27
C THR A 37 -10.14 -16.77 17.17
N GLY A 38 -8.87 -16.70 17.63
CA GLY A 38 -7.90 -17.78 17.46
C GLY A 38 -7.53 -18.02 16.00
N TRP A 39 -7.61 -16.99 15.16
CA TRP A 39 -7.26 -17.06 13.74
C TRP A 39 -5.78 -17.40 13.58
N THR A 40 -5.49 -18.35 12.70
CA THR A 40 -4.12 -18.75 12.36
C THR A 40 -3.98 -18.84 10.84
N PHE A 41 -2.81 -18.49 10.33
CA PHE A 41 -2.51 -18.58 8.91
C PHE A 41 -1.69 -19.83 8.60
N THR A 42 -2.02 -20.50 7.50
CA THR A 42 -1.15 -21.51 6.91
C THR A 42 0.09 -20.85 6.31
N ASP A 43 1.19 -21.60 6.15
CA ASP A 43 2.39 -21.06 5.50
C ASP A 43 2.11 -20.50 4.10
N PHE A 44 1.18 -21.12 3.35
CA PHE A 44 0.75 -20.62 2.04
C PHE A 44 0.09 -19.24 2.13
N GLN A 45 -0.82 -19.07 3.10
CA GLN A 45 -1.46 -17.77 3.35
C GLN A 45 -0.43 -16.73 3.81
N LYS A 46 0.54 -17.11 4.65
CA LYS A 46 1.63 -16.21 5.05
C LYS A 46 2.46 -15.75 3.85
N ALA A 47 2.78 -16.65 2.91
CA ALA A 47 3.51 -16.29 1.71
C ALA A 47 2.73 -15.28 0.83
N ALA A 48 1.44 -15.53 0.61
CA ALA A 48 0.58 -14.61 -0.13
C ALA A 48 0.50 -13.24 0.56
N LEU A 49 0.32 -13.21 1.89
CA LEU A 49 0.28 -11.97 2.65
C LEU A 49 1.62 -11.20 2.60
N LEU A 50 2.75 -11.89 2.67
CA LEU A 50 4.08 -11.26 2.57
C LEU A 50 4.30 -10.60 1.21
N TYR A 51 3.89 -11.27 0.13
CA TYR A 51 3.99 -10.74 -1.23
C TYR A 51 3.14 -9.48 -1.44
N HIS A 52 1.92 -9.47 -0.91
CA HIS A 52 1.01 -8.31 -1.02
C HIS A 52 1.21 -7.25 0.06
N ARG A 53 2.23 -7.38 0.91
CA ARG A 53 2.41 -6.53 2.11
C ARG A 53 2.91 -5.11 1.79
N GLY A 54 3.50 -4.91 0.61
CA GLY A 54 4.18 -3.67 0.23
C GLY A 54 5.47 -3.42 1.03
N LEU A 55 6.22 -4.48 1.36
CA LEU A 55 7.54 -4.38 2.00
C LEU A 55 8.59 -3.89 1.00
N LEU A 56 9.77 -3.49 1.50
CA LEU A 56 10.94 -3.40 0.63
C LEU A 56 11.21 -4.79 0.02
N LEU A 57 11.58 -4.84 -1.25
CA LEU A 57 11.80 -6.12 -1.95
C LEU A 57 12.83 -7.00 -1.23
N LYS A 58 13.87 -6.40 -0.66
CA LYS A 58 14.88 -7.13 0.12
C LYS A 58 14.30 -7.81 1.37
N ASP A 59 13.34 -7.17 2.02
CA ASP A 59 12.72 -7.65 3.25
C ASP A 59 11.69 -8.73 2.92
N GLU A 60 10.87 -8.50 1.87
CA GLU A 60 10.00 -9.53 1.30
C GLU A 60 10.79 -10.80 0.99
N TYR A 61 11.93 -10.68 0.30
CA TYR A 61 12.76 -11.84 -0.06
C TYR A 61 13.32 -12.54 1.17
N ALA A 62 13.80 -11.79 2.15
CA ALA A 62 14.30 -12.36 3.39
C ALA A 62 13.21 -13.16 4.12
N HIS A 63 11.99 -12.62 4.20
CA HIS A 63 10.87 -13.27 4.85
C HIS A 63 10.35 -14.50 4.07
N LEU A 64 10.19 -14.38 2.74
CA LEU A 64 9.79 -15.51 1.89
C LEU A 64 10.83 -16.63 1.93
N LYS A 65 12.13 -16.29 1.87
CA LYS A 65 13.21 -17.28 1.98
C LYS A 65 13.17 -18.00 3.33
N ALA A 66 13.06 -17.26 4.43
CA ALA A 66 12.95 -17.84 5.76
C ALA A 66 11.71 -18.74 5.91
N LEU A 67 10.59 -18.37 5.28
CA LEU A 67 9.38 -19.19 5.22
C LEU A 67 9.58 -20.47 4.40
N GLY A 68 10.22 -20.37 3.22
CA GLY A 68 10.55 -21.52 2.37
C GLY A 68 11.53 -22.51 3.02
N ASP A 69 12.44 -22.01 3.86
CA ASP A 69 13.40 -22.85 4.59
C ASP A 69 12.73 -23.70 5.68
N ARG A 70 11.68 -23.17 6.34
CA ARG A 70 10.99 -23.82 7.47
C ARG A 70 9.71 -24.56 7.11
N THR A 71 9.05 -24.21 6.01
CA THR A 71 7.77 -24.81 5.64
C THR A 71 7.91 -26.29 5.27
N SER A 72 6.94 -27.10 5.68
CA SER A 72 6.82 -28.50 5.27
C SER A 72 6.05 -28.69 3.95
N ASP A 73 5.42 -27.64 3.43
CA ASP A 73 4.72 -27.69 2.14
C ASP A 73 5.74 -27.66 0.99
N HIS A 74 5.96 -28.82 0.37
CA HIS A 74 6.89 -28.96 -0.74
C HIS A 74 6.47 -28.18 -1.99
N ALA A 75 5.18 -28.02 -2.24
CA ALA A 75 4.69 -27.26 -3.38
C ALA A 75 4.96 -25.77 -3.18
N LEU A 76 4.61 -25.23 -2.01
CA LEU A 76 4.91 -23.85 -1.64
C LEU A 76 6.42 -23.58 -1.64
N LYS A 77 7.22 -24.49 -1.07
CA LYS A 77 8.68 -24.38 -1.07
C LYS A 77 9.25 -24.27 -2.49
N GLY A 78 8.69 -25.04 -3.43
CA GLY A 78 9.03 -24.95 -4.85
C GLY A 78 8.64 -23.59 -5.46
N GLN A 79 7.42 -23.11 -5.19
CA GLN A 79 6.93 -21.81 -5.67
C GLN A 79 7.81 -20.66 -5.17
N ILE A 80 8.14 -20.64 -3.87
CA ILE A 80 9.02 -19.61 -3.27
C ILE A 80 10.41 -19.65 -3.91
N ALA A 81 11.00 -20.85 -4.07
CA ALA A 81 12.32 -20.98 -4.68
C ALA A 81 12.33 -20.48 -6.13
N GLU A 82 11.31 -20.84 -6.92
CA GLU A 82 11.14 -20.37 -8.29
C GLU A 82 10.96 -18.86 -8.37
N TYR A 83 10.13 -18.28 -7.50
CA TYR A 83 9.92 -16.83 -7.41
C TYR A 83 11.24 -16.10 -7.13
N LEU A 84 11.96 -16.51 -6.08
CA LEU A 84 13.24 -15.88 -5.70
C LEU A 84 14.32 -16.03 -6.78
N GLU A 85 14.42 -17.20 -7.41
CA GLU A 85 15.38 -17.42 -8.52
C GLU A 85 15.00 -16.61 -9.77
N GLY A 86 13.71 -16.57 -10.10
CA GLY A 86 13.17 -15.79 -11.21
C GLY A 86 13.43 -14.30 -11.03
N MET A 87 13.23 -13.78 -9.82
CA MET A 87 13.53 -12.39 -9.50
C MET A 87 15.01 -12.06 -9.57
N GLU A 88 15.89 -12.89 -9.00
CA GLU A 88 17.35 -12.67 -9.07
C GLU A 88 17.82 -12.64 -10.54
N LYS A 89 17.38 -13.60 -11.35
CA LYS A 89 17.67 -13.62 -12.80
C LYS A 89 17.09 -12.38 -13.49
N GLY A 90 15.86 -11.98 -13.13
CA GLY A 90 15.21 -10.80 -13.67
C GLY A 90 16.00 -9.53 -13.37
N PHE A 91 16.48 -9.34 -12.15
CA PHE A 91 17.33 -8.21 -11.79
C PHE A 91 18.66 -8.23 -12.54
N GLN A 92 19.30 -9.39 -12.68
CA GLN A 92 20.54 -9.52 -13.45
C GLN A 92 20.32 -9.14 -14.93
N ASN A 93 19.27 -9.68 -15.55
CA ASN A 93 18.90 -9.35 -16.93
C ASN A 93 18.52 -7.88 -17.09
N PHE A 94 17.83 -7.30 -16.10
CA PHE A 94 17.48 -5.88 -16.10
C PHE A 94 18.75 -5.02 -16.11
N ARG A 95 19.76 -5.34 -15.30
CA ARG A 95 21.02 -4.58 -15.19
C ARG A 95 21.97 -4.80 -16.36
N GLU A 96 21.87 -5.94 -17.04
CA GLU A 96 22.70 -6.25 -18.21
C GLU A 96 22.33 -5.35 -19.40
N ASN A 97 23.31 -4.59 -19.88
CA ASN A 97 23.20 -3.71 -21.07
C ASN A 97 24.56 -3.47 -21.72
N SER A 98 25.45 -4.48 -21.72
CA SER A 98 26.82 -4.33 -22.23
C SER A 98 26.90 -4.03 -23.73
N ASP A 99 25.91 -4.48 -24.51
CA ASP A 99 25.77 -4.19 -25.94
C ASP A 99 25.10 -2.85 -26.24
N ARG A 100 24.65 -2.13 -25.20
CA ARG A 100 23.97 -0.82 -25.27
C ARG A 100 22.71 -0.85 -26.15
N ASN A 101 22.03 -1.99 -26.18
CA ASN A 101 20.78 -2.15 -26.92
C ASN A 101 19.55 -1.58 -26.17
N CYS A 102 19.73 -1.18 -24.90
CA CYS A 102 18.70 -0.59 -24.07
C CYS A 102 19.05 0.82 -23.58
N ILE A 103 18.01 1.59 -23.27
CA ILE A 103 18.08 2.87 -22.55
C ILE A 103 17.31 2.71 -21.24
N TYR A 104 17.90 3.17 -20.14
CA TYR A 104 17.25 3.38 -18.86
C TYR A 104 16.67 4.79 -18.81
N VAL A 105 15.40 4.90 -18.49
CA VAL A 105 14.69 6.15 -18.28
C VAL A 105 14.48 6.32 -16.78
N LEU A 106 15.11 7.35 -16.20
CA LEU A 106 14.88 7.72 -14.81
C LEU A 106 13.68 8.66 -14.76
N LYS A 107 12.74 8.34 -13.88
CA LYS A 107 11.63 9.22 -13.54
C LYS A 107 11.57 9.46 -12.05
N VAL A 108 11.20 10.66 -11.65
CA VAL A 108 11.10 11.07 -10.24
C VAL A 108 9.69 11.51 -9.97
N LYS A 109 9.16 11.14 -8.79
CA LYS A 109 7.84 11.56 -8.37
C LYS A 109 7.85 13.05 -8.06
N GLU A 110 7.06 13.84 -8.77
CA GLU A 110 6.83 15.25 -8.40
C GLU A 110 5.72 15.36 -7.34
N ASP A 111 5.83 16.34 -6.44
CA ASP A 111 4.84 16.57 -5.39
C ASP A 111 3.49 17.05 -5.95
N GLY A 112 2.51 16.15 -5.83
CA GLY A 112 1.07 16.35 -5.90
C GLY A 112 0.40 15.01 -5.58
N GLY A 113 -0.89 15.04 -5.22
CA GLY A 113 -1.60 13.98 -4.49
C GLY A 113 -1.64 12.56 -5.10
N PHE A 114 -2.46 11.72 -4.50
CA PHE A 114 -2.44 10.25 -4.61
C PHE A 114 -2.69 9.64 -6.02
N TRP A 115 -3.09 10.48 -6.99
CA TRP A 115 -3.14 10.27 -8.45
C TRP A 115 -2.66 11.52 -9.23
N ASP A 116 -2.09 12.46 -8.50
CA ASP A 116 -1.71 13.83 -8.87
C ASP A 116 -0.19 14.01 -8.74
N GLY A 117 0.61 12.99 -9.05
CA GLY A 117 2.06 13.10 -9.12
C GLY A 117 2.58 12.22 -10.22
N GLU A 118 2.79 12.78 -11.40
CA GLU A 118 3.39 12.04 -12.51
C GLU A 118 4.85 11.75 -12.18
N TYR A 119 5.28 10.51 -12.42
CA TYR A 119 6.71 10.21 -12.50
C TYR A 119 7.23 10.91 -13.75
N LEU A 120 7.87 12.06 -13.55
CA LEU A 120 8.37 12.85 -14.65
C LEU A 120 9.75 12.37 -15.05
N VAL A 121 9.98 12.30 -16.36
CA VAL A 121 11.28 11.89 -16.89
C VAL A 121 12.35 12.93 -16.52
N CYS A 122 13.35 12.49 -15.78
CA CYS A 122 14.46 13.32 -15.30
C CYS A 122 15.79 12.97 -16.00
N GLY A 123 15.90 11.82 -16.67
CA GLY A 123 17.12 11.48 -17.39
C GLY A 123 17.06 10.19 -18.21
N TYR A 124 18.01 10.08 -19.13
CA TYR A 124 18.20 8.92 -20.01
C TYR A 124 19.63 8.42 -19.87
N PHE A 125 19.81 7.12 -19.65
CA PHE A 125 21.10 6.52 -19.35
C PHE A 125 21.28 5.21 -20.11
N PHE A 126 22.51 4.90 -20.52
CA PHE A 126 22.86 3.55 -21.00
C PHE A 126 23.39 2.66 -19.88
N ASP A 127 23.80 3.26 -18.76
CA ASP A 127 24.42 2.58 -17.64
C ASP A 127 23.49 2.58 -16.44
N TRP A 128 23.20 1.37 -15.94
CA TRP A 128 22.31 1.14 -14.80
C TRP A 128 22.80 1.84 -13.54
N GLU A 129 24.08 1.68 -13.20
CA GLU A 129 24.65 2.24 -11.96
C GLU A 129 24.59 3.76 -11.95
N THR A 130 24.77 4.38 -13.12
CA THR A 130 24.59 5.81 -13.31
C THR A 130 23.14 6.22 -13.09
N ALA A 131 22.18 5.54 -13.71
CA ALA A 131 20.74 5.85 -13.53
C ALA A 131 20.34 5.76 -12.05
N LEU A 132 20.72 4.68 -11.37
CA LEU A 132 20.48 4.47 -9.94
C LEU A 132 21.16 5.54 -9.08
N GLY A 133 22.41 5.87 -9.39
CA GLY A 133 23.17 6.90 -8.67
C GLY A 133 22.59 8.30 -8.82
N TYR A 134 21.88 8.60 -9.92
CA TYR A 134 21.12 9.84 -10.07
C TYR A 134 19.81 9.79 -9.31
N GLY A 135 19.01 8.72 -9.44
CA GLY A 135 17.74 8.59 -8.70
C GLY A 135 17.92 8.74 -7.18
N LYS A 136 18.97 8.13 -6.61
CA LYS A 136 19.31 8.26 -5.18
C LYS A 136 19.61 9.69 -4.70
N LYS A 137 19.92 10.63 -5.61
CA LYS A 137 20.21 12.03 -5.25
C LYS A 137 18.96 12.89 -5.12
N GLU A 138 17.86 12.47 -5.71
CA GLU A 138 16.60 13.22 -5.76
C GLU A 138 15.94 13.28 -4.37
N LYS A 139 16.17 12.26 -3.52
CA LYS A 139 15.59 12.12 -2.17
C LYS A 139 14.05 12.04 -2.15
N ASP A 140 13.48 11.74 -3.30
CA ASP A 140 12.07 11.45 -3.52
C ASP A 140 11.95 10.05 -4.13
N PRO A 141 10.77 9.39 -4.04
CA PRO A 141 10.53 8.14 -4.75
C PRO A 141 10.80 8.29 -6.25
N PHE A 142 11.46 7.30 -6.83
CA PHE A 142 11.85 7.33 -8.24
C PHE A 142 11.69 5.95 -8.90
N GLU A 143 11.64 5.96 -10.22
CA GLU A 143 11.42 4.80 -11.07
C GLU A 143 12.51 4.76 -12.15
N ILE A 144 13.00 3.56 -12.44
CA ILE A 144 13.90 3.30 -13.56
C ILE A 144 13.23 2.29 -14.48
N GLU A 145 12.85 2.73 -15.66
CA GLU A 145 12.34 1.89 -16.73
C GLU A 145 13.44 1.52 -17.70
N LYS A 146 13.42 0.29 -18.22
CA LYS A 146 14.33 -0.19 -19.26
C LYS A 146 13.58 -0.29 -20.58
N TYR A 147 14.12 0.32 -21.63
CA TYR A 147 13.56 0.30 -22.99
C TYR A 147 14.56 -0.26 -23.99
N LEU A 148 14.11 -1.06 -24.94
CA LEU A 148 14.91 -1.44 -26.10
C LEU A 148 15.01 -0.26 -27.09
N VAL A 149 16.22 0.05 -27.55
CA VAL A 149 16.47 1.12 -28.54
C VAL A 149 15.72 0.86 -29.85
N ASP A 150 15.74 -0.40 -30.31
CA ASP A 150 15.05 -0.84 -31.54
C ASP A 150 13.65 -1.45 -31.26
N GLY A 151 13.11 -1.25 -30.04
CA GLY A 151 11.83 -1.80 -29.60
C GLY A 151 10.58 -1.19 -30.25
N ILE A 152 10.73 -0.40 -31.32
CA ILE A 152 9.61 0.25 -32.02
C ILE A 152 8.82 -0.82 -32.76
N LYS A 153 7.62 -1.14 -32.27
CA LYS A 153 6.60 -1.80 -33.09
C LYS A 153 6.02 -0.73 -34.02
N GLY A 154 6.54 -0.68 -35.25
CA GLY A 154 6.01 0.22 -36.26
C GLY A 154 4.53 -0.07 -36.51
N PHE A 155 3.69 0.97 -36.43
CA PHE A 155 2.35 0.94 -36.98
C PHE A 155 2.29 1.89 -38.18
N GLU A 156 1.65 1.42 -39.26
CA GLU A 156 1.23 2.29 -40.36
C GLU A 156 0.25 3.32 -39.76
N ASP A 157 0.69 4.58 -39.65
CA ASP A 157 -0.09 5.79 -39.32
C ASP A 157 -0.50 6.09 -37.85
N GLY A 158 0.14 5.50 -36.83
CA GLY A 158 -0.13 5.79 -35.40
C GLY A 158 1.01 6.45 -34.61
N PRO A 159 0.75 7.08 -33.43
CA PRO A 159 1.82 7.55 -32.54
C PRO A 159 2.66 6.36 -32.05
N CYS A 160 3.99 6.52 -32.06
CA CYS A 160 4.94 5.51 -31.60
C CYS A 160 4.71 5.25 -30.10
N SER A 161 4.19 4.07 -29.73
CA SER A 161 4.15 3.64 -28.34
C SER A 161 5.40 2.81 -28.03
N HIS A 162 6.18 3.29 -27.07
CA HIS A 162 7.30 2.56 -26.50
C HIS A 162 6.85 1.98 -25.17
N THR A 163 6.94 0.66 -25.03
CA THR A 163 6.64 -0.04 -23.78
C THR A 163 7.95 -0.45 -23.13
N PRO A 164 8.17 -0.18 -21.83
CA PRO A 164 9.36 -0.65 -21.15
C PRO A 164 9.39 -2.17 -21.11
N VAL A 165 10.57 -2.77 -21.26
CA VAL A 165 10.80 -4.21 -21.11
C VAL A 165 10.90 -4.62 -19.64
N GLY A 166 11.16 -3.66 -18.74
CA GLY A 166 11.06 -3.82 -17.31
C GLY A 166 11.08 -2.48 -16.58
N GLU A 167 10.82 -2.52 -15.28
CA GLU A 167 10.70 -1.34 -14.42
C GLU A 167 11.10 -1.71 -12.99
N ILE A 168 11.86 -0.84 -12.33
CA ILE A 168 12.11 -0.93 -10.88
C ILE A 168 11.71 0.40 -10.25
N ARG A 169 10.89 0.32 -9.18
CA ARG A 169 10.55 1.47 -8.34
C ARG A 169 11.34 1.46 -7.05
N PHE A 170 11.66 2.65 -6.58
CA PHE A 170 12.46 2.91 -5.39
C PHE A 170 11.74 3.87 -4.45
N ASP A 171 11.95 3.66 -3.15
CA ASP A 171 11.58 4.65 -2.15
C ASP A 171 12.56 5.85 -2.14
N ARG A 172 12.27 6.81 -1.26
CA ARG A 172 13.10 8.01 -1.04
C ARG A 172 14.54 7.73 -0.57
N ASP A 173 14.78 6.55 -0.01
CA ASP A 173 16.10 6.11 0.47
C ASP A 173 16.87 5.37 -0.64
N GLY A 174 16.21 5.12 -1.78
CA GLY A 174 16.77 4.41 -2.92
C GLY A 174 16.80 2.90 -2.73
N GLU A 175 15.91 2.37 -1.89
CA GLU A 175 15.67 0.95 -1.71
C GLU A 175 14.55 0.50 -2.65
N ALA A 176 14.71 -0.67 -3.26
CA ALA A 176 13.76 -1.16 -4.26
C ALA A 176 12.47 -1.64 -3.57
N VAL A 177 11.33 -1.15 -4.04
CA VAL A 177 9.99 -1.47 -3.52
C VAL A 177 9.17 -2.33 -4.48
N CYS A 178 9.48 -2.28 -5.77
CA CYS A 178 8.77 -3.05 -6.78
C CYS A 178 9.70 -3.32 -7.97
N PHE A 179 9.58 -4.49 -8.57
CA PHE A 179 10.25 -4.86 -9.80
C PHE A 179 9.24 -5.56 -10.70
N SER A 180 9.10 -5.07 -11.93
CA SER A 180 8.34 -5.74 -12.97
C SER A 180 9.24 -6.02 -14.16
N ASN A 181 9.15 -7.24 -14.68
CA ASN A 181 9.82 -7.62 -15.92
C ASN A 181 8.77 -8.11 -16.91
N ARG A 182 8.74 -7.51 -18.09
CA ARG A 182 7.83 -7.94 -19.17
C ARG A 182 8.43 -9.04 -20.04
N GLU A 183 9.75 -9.27 -19.95
CA GLU A 183 10.39 -10.40 -20.62
C GLU A 183 10.05 -11.71 -19.90
N GLY A 184 9.17 -12.51 -20.49
CA GLY A 184 8.81 -13.83 -19.97
C GLY A 184 7.75 -13.81 -18.87
N MET A 185 6.83 -12.83 -18.89
CA MET A 185 5.65 -12.86 -18.01
C MET A 185 4.98 -14.24 -18.09
N VAL A 186 4.99 -14.93 -16.95
CA VAL A 186 4.26 -16.18 -16.76
C VAL A 186 2.78 -15.84 -16.75
N ASP A 187 1.97 -16.63 -17.45
CA ASP A 187 0.52 -16.44 -17.45
C ASP A 187 -0.02 -16.42 -16.01
N PHE A 188 -1.05 -15.60 -15.79
CA PHE A 188 -1.74 -15.51 -14.51
C PHE A 188 -2.06 -16.90 -13.94
N ASN A 189 -1.74 -17.12 -12.66
CA ASN A 189 -1.93 -18.42 -12.02
C ASN A 189 -2.28 -18.29 -10.54
N ASN A 190 -3.59 -18.22 -10.24
CA ASN A 190 -4.15 -18.15 -8.89
C ASN A 190 -3.94 -19.41 -8.01
N LYS A 191 -3.18 -20.40 -8.47
CA LYS A 191 -2.70 -21.53 -7.64
C LYS A 191 -1.34 -21.25 -7.00
N ARG A 192 -0.69 -20.16 -7.37
CA ARG A 192 0.55 -19.71 -6.75
C ARG A 192 0.26 -18.67 -5.67
N PHE A 193 1.12 -18.60 -4.65
CA PHE A 193 0.90 -17.69 -3.52
C PHE A 193 0.87 -16.21 -3.94
N GLU A 194 1.54 -15.85 -5.04
CA GLU A 194 1.59 -14.49 -5.59
C GLU A 194 0.19 -13.99 -6.02
N GLU A 195 -0.68 -14.88 -6.50
CA GLU A 195 -1.97 -14.51 -7.13
C GLU A 195 -3.19 -15.15 -6.44
N ALA A 196 -2.96 -16.01 -5.44
CA ALA A 196 -4.02 -16.79 -4.83
C ALA A 196 -4.96 -15.95 -3.96
N ILE A 197 -6.26 -16.16 -4.12
CA ILE A 197 -7.23 -15.77 -3.11
C ILE A 197 -7.04 -16.61 -1.85
N ILE A 198 -7.04 -15.96 -0.69
CA ILE A 198 -6.86 -16.60 0.62
C ILE A 198 -7.90 -16.14 1.63
N GLU A 199 -8.13 -16.96 2.66
CA GLU A 199 -8.94 -16.54 3.80
C GLU A 199 -8.18 -15.51 4.66
N ILE A 200 -8.81 -14.38 4.95
CA ILE A 200 -8.27 -13.33 5.82
C ILE A 200 -9.31 -12.88 6.86
N PRO A 201 -8.88 -12.42 8.04
CA PRO A 201 -9.79 -11.85 9.03
C PRO A 201 -10.37 -10.52 8.55
N ASN A 202 -11.68 -10.35 8.70
CA ASN A 202 -12.37 -9.08 8.49
C ASN A 202 -13.25 -8.75 9.72
N PRO A 203 -12.82 -7.83 10.61
CA PRO A 203 -13.59 -7.43 11.79
C PRO A 203 -14.62 -6.33 11.54
N PHE A 204 -14.69 -5.77 10.33
CA PHE A 204 -15.44 -4.55 10.05
C PHE A 204 -16.85 -4.83 9.57
N GLU A 205 -17.79 -4.00 10.02
CA GLU A 205 -19.18 -4.02 9.57
C GLU A 205 -19.54 -2.71 8.85
N ARG A 206 -20.59 -2.74 8.03
CA ARG A 206 -21.11 -1.54 7.38
C ARG A 206 -21.37 -0.42 8.40
N GLY A 207 -20.82 0.76 8.13
CA GLY A 207 -20.89 1.94 8.99
C GLY A 207 -19.73 2.07 9.97
N ASP A 208 -18.87 1.05 10.13
CA ASP A 208 -17.66 1.20 10.94
C ASP A 208 -16.81 2.35 10.38
N ILE A 209 -16.35 3.21 11.30
CA ILE A 209 -15.46 4.31 10.98
C ILE A 209 -14.05 3.78 11.10
N VAL A 210 -13.27 3.93 10.04
CA VAL A 210 -11.94 3.37 9.92
C VAL A 210 -10.92 4.43 9.55
N LYS A 211 -9.65 4.12 9.76
CA LYS A 211 -8.53 4.88 9.23
C LYS A 211 -7.44 3.95 8.70
N CYS A 212 -6.66 4.44 7.75
CA CYS A 212 -5.43 3.80 7.30
C CYS A 212 -4.37 4.86 6.99
N ARG A 213 -3.13 4.43 6.74
CA ARG A 213 -2.09 5.34 6.26
C ARG A 213 -2.11 5.39 4.74
N GLY A 214 -2.15 6.59 4.19
CA GLY A 214 -1.85 6.83 2.79
C GLY A 214 -0.37 6.54 2.47
N ALA A 215 -0.08 6.43 1.18
CA ALA A 215 1.26 6.29 0.61
C ALA A 215 2.16 7.50 0.89
N ASP A 216 1.58 8.68 1.14
CA ASP A 216 2.28 9.88 1.61
C ASP A 216 2.49 9.90 3.14
N GLY A 217 2.00 8.87 3.84
CA GLY A 217 2.06 8.73 5.28
C GLY A 217 0.97 9.47 6.04
N GLN A 218 0.06 10.18 5.37
CA GLN A 218 -1.06 10.86 6.02
C GLN A 218 -2.12 9.85 6.46
N GLU A 219 -2.87 10.19 7.52
CA GLU A 219 -4.01 9.38 7.94
C GLU A 219 -5.22 9.67 7.05
N LEU A 220 -5.74 8.64 6.39
CA LEU A 220 -6.99 8.69 5.66
C LEU A 220 -8.09 8.12 6.54
N PHE A 221 -9.22 8.81 6.63
CA PHE A 221 -10.37 8.39 7.43
C PHE A 221 -11.53 8.03 6.51
N GLY A 222 -12.27 6.97 6.82
CA GLY A 222 -13.35 6.51 5.96
C GLY A 222 -14.45 5.75 6.70
N ILE A 223 -15.47 5.37 5.93
CA ILE A 223 -16.62 4.60 6.39
C ILE A 223 -16.71 3.32 5.57
N VAL A 224 -16.84 2.17 6.25
CA VAL A 224 -17.04 0.88 5.59
C VAL A 224 -18.46 0.81 5.02
N GLU A 225 -18.59 0.48 3.74
CA GLU A 225 -19.89 0.46 3.06
C GLU A 225 -20.48 -0.95 2.93
N GLY A 226 -19.60 -1.95 2.83
CA GLY A 226 -19.98 -3.35 2.65
C GLY A 226 -20.47 -4.01 3.94
N GLU A 227 -21.48 -4.86 3.82
CA GLU A 227 -21.88 -5.75 4.91
C GLU A 227 -20.90 -6.92 5.03
N ARG A 228 -20.43 -7.20 6.25
CA ARG A 228 -19.44 -8.26 6.50
C ARG A 228 -19.94 -9.63 6.06
N GLY A 229 -21.21 -9.93 6.34
CA GLY A 229 -21.83 -11.20 5.95
C GLY A 229 -21.79 -11.42 4.44
N LYS A 230 -22.13 -10.40 3.64
CA LYS A 230 -22.07 -10.47 2.17
C LYS A 230 -20.64 -10.64 1.65
N TRP A 231 -19.67 -9.99 2.30
CA TRP A 231 -18.25 -10.18 1.97
C TRP A 231 -17.80 -11.62 2.24
N LEU A 232 -18.19 -12.20 3.39
CA LEU A 232 -17.88 -13.60 3.72
C LEU A 232 -18.51 -14.59 2.73
N GLU A 233 -19.79 -14.40 2.37
CA GLU A 233 -20.46 -15.20 1.33
C GLU A 233 -19.74 -15.11 -0.03
N ARG A 234 -19.28 -13.90 -0.39
CA ARG A 234 -18.51 -13.68 -1.63
C ARG A 234 -17.16 -14.40 -1.58
N LEU A 235 -16.45 -14.31 -0.46
CA LEU A 235 -15.17 -14.99 -0.24
C LEU A 235 -15.32 -16.50 -0.36
N GLU A 236 -16.31 -17.10 0.33
CA GLU A 236 -16.57 -18.53 0.27
C GLU A 236 -16.86 -18.99 -1.17
N ARG A 237 -17.70 -18.24 -1.89
CA ARG A 237 -17.98 -18.49 -3.30
C ARG A 237 -16.73 -18.42 -4.17
N HIS A 238 -15.87 -17.43 -3.96
CA HIS A 238 -14.64 -17.26 -4.74
C HIS A 238 -13.63 -18.39 -4.47
N LEU A 239 -13.46 -18.79 -3.21
CA LEU A 239 -12.65 -19.94 -2.84
C LEU A 239 -13.15 -21.23 -3.51
N ASP A 240 -14.47 -21.43 -3.60
CA ASP A 240 -15.04 -22.58 -4.29
C ASP A 240 -14.90 -22.52 -5.81
N LEU A 241 -14.97 -21.33 -6.42
CA LEU A 241 -14.68 -21.16 -7.86
C LEU A 241 -13.23 -21.56 -8.17
N VAL A 242 -12.26 -21.12 -7.36
CA VAL A 242 -10.84 -21.50 -7.53
C VAL A 242 -10.64 -23.01 -7.37
N LYS A 243 -11.29 -23.65 -6.38
CA LYS A 243 -11.28 -25.12 -6.24
C LYS A 243 -11.83 -25.84 -7.47
N ASN A 244 -12.82 -25.24 -8.14
CA ASN A 244 -13.42 -25.77 -9.37
C ASN A 244 -12.66 -25.38 -10.65
N GLY A 245 -11.50 -24.72 -10.51
CA GLY A 245 -10.61 -24.39 -11.62
C GLY A 245 -10.85 -23.04 -12.29
N ASP A 246 -11.61 -22.14 -11.65
CA ASP A 246 -11.69 -20.75 -12.10
C ASP A 246 -10.31 -20.08 -11.97
N THR A 247 -9.95 -19.32 -13.00
CA THR A 247 -8.66 -18.61 -13.13
C THR A 247 -8.84 -17.11 -13.18
N CYS A 248 -10.05 -16.60 -12.94
CA CYS A 248 -10.33 -15.16 -12.92
C CYS A 248 -10.35 -14.57 -11.50
N VAL A 249 -10.29 -15.41 -10.47
CA VAL A 249 -10.33 -15.02 -9.07
C VAL A 249 -8.91 -14.90 -8.52
N ASP A 250 -8.61 -13.80 -7.85
CA ASP A 250 -7.28 -13.46 -7.36
C ASP A 250 -7.28 -12.84 -5.95
N PHE A 251 -6.14 -12.30 -5.53
CA PHE A 251 -5.99 -11.65 -4.22
C PHE A 251 -6.81 -10.36 -4.08
N GLN A 252 -7.05 -9.61 -5.16
CA GLN A 252 -7.78 -8.33 -5.15
C GLN A 252 -9.27 -8.53 -4.83
N ASP A 253 -9.81 -9.73 -5.06
CA ASP A 253 -11.17 -10.09 -4.67
C ASP A 253 -11.44 -10.02 -3.15
N LEU A 254 -10.37 -9.91 -2.33
CA LEU A 254 -10.44 -9.71 -0.89
C LEU A 254 -10.81 -8.29 -0.48
N PHE A 255 -10.73 -7.32 -1.40
CA PHE A 255 -10.97 -5.92 -1.08
C PHE A 255 -12.39 -5.64 -0.60
N ILE A 256 -12.49 -4.70 0.34
CA ILE A 256 -13.75 -4.17 0.84
C ILE A 256 -13.96 -2.74 0.34
N SER A 257 -15.21 -2.31 0.30
CA SER A 257 -15.59 -0.95 -0.09
C SER A 257 -15.52 0.00 1.11
N VAL A 258 -14.77 1.08 0.96
CA VAL A 258 -14.62 2.15 1.94
C VAL A 258 -14.81 3.50 1.24
N ALA A 259 -15.66 4.35 1.82
CA ALA A 259 -15.80 5.73 1.43
C ALA A 259 -14.84 6.59 2.25
N PHE A 260 -13.77 7.12 1.64
CA PHE A 260 -12.76 7.93 2.32
C PHE A 260 -13.12 9.42 2.28
N LEU A 261 -12.95 10.11 3.41
CA LEU A 261 -13.22 11.53 3.56
C LEU A 261 -12.11 12.36 2.92
N CYS A 262 -12.47 13.18 1.95
CA CYS A 262 -11.58 14.12 1.26
C CYS A 262 -11.39 15.40 2.08
N GLU A 263 -10.34 16.16 1.76
CA GLU A 263 -10.01 17.39 2.49
C GLU A 263 -11.13 18.44 2.49
N ASP A 264 -11.91 18.49 1.42
CA ASP A 264 -13.02 19.41 1.24
C ASP A 264 -14.31 18.95 1.97
N GLY A 265 -14.28 17.77 2.58
CA GLY A 265 -15.37 17.15 3.32
C GLY A 265 -16.30 16.26 2.50
N THR A 266 -16.04 16.02 1.20
CA THR A 266 -16.75 14.97 0.43
C THR A 266 -16.16 13.59 0.72
N PHE A 267 -16.77 12.56 0.14
CA PHE A 267 -16.28 11.19 0.26
C PHE A 267 -15.99 10.62 -1.13
N ASP A 268 -14.81 10.05 -1.29
CA ASP A 268 -14.39 9.32 -2.47
C ASP A 268 -14.49 7.81 -2.22
N PHE A 269 -15.08 7.12 -3.18
CA PHE A 269 -15.29 5.69 -3.12
C PHE A 269 -14.00 4.93 -3.46
N SER A 270 -13.65 3.95 -2.64
CA SER A 270 -12.60 2.97 -2.93
C SER A 270 -13.14 1.54 -2.79
N ASP A 271 -13.02 0.75 -3.84
CA ASP A 271 -13.23 -0.70 -3.84
C ASP A 271 -11.92 -1.50 -3.76
N SER A 272 -10.80 -0.81 -3.52
CA SER A 272 -9.45 -1.37 -3.59
C SER A 272 -8.76 -1.42 -2.23
N THR A 273 -9.53 -1.57 -1.14
CA THR A 273 -9.01 -1.51 0.24
C THR A 273 -8.96 -2.90 0.87
N ILE A 274 -7.78 -3.32 1.34
CA ILE A 274 -7.64 -4.58 2.09
C ILE A 274 -8.01 -4.39 3.57
N PRO A 275 -8.84 -5.26 4.17
CA PRO A 275 -9.20 -5.16 5.59
C PRO A 275 -8.00 -5.11 6.54
N LEU A 276 -6.90 -5.79 6.19
CA LEU A 276 -5.71 -5.95 7.05
C LEU A 276 -4.97 -4.64 7.37
N GLU A 277 -5.22 -3.59 6.60
CA GLU A 277 -4.60 -2.26 6.74
C GLU A 277 -5.46 -1.26 7.49
N LEU A 278 -6.73 -1.58 7.73
CA LEU A 278 -7.68 -0.68 8.35
C LEU A 278 -7.61 -0.74 9.86
N GLU A 279 -7.62 0.41 10.51
CA GLU A 279 -7.79 0.54 11.96
C GLU A 279 -9.19 1.08 12.26
N ARG A 280 -9.85 0.55 13.29
CA ARG A 280 -11.09 1.16 13.78
C ARG A 280 -10.75 2.52 14.38
N TYR A 281 -11.49 3.53 13.96
CA TYR A 281 -11.37 4.89 14.47
C TYR A 281 -12.62 5.26 15.27
N GLN A 282 -12.43 5.90 16.42
CA GLN A 282 -13.51 6.39 17.26
C GLN A 282 -13.50 7.92 17.25
N PRO A 283 -14.41 8.57 16.51
CA PRO A 283 -14.49 10.02 16.47
C PRO A 283 -14.80 10.62 17.84
N ARG A 284 -14.28 11.82 18.10
CA ARG A 284 -14.56 12.60 19.29
C ARG A 284 -15.78 13.50 19.04
N GLU A 285 -16.72 13.53 19.98
CA GLU A 285 -17.90 14.39 19.91
C GLU A 285 -17.61 15.82 20.41
N GLU A 286 -16.57 16.46 19.91
CA GLU A 286 -16.02 17.68 20.54
C GLU A 286 -16.49 19.01 19.91
N ASP A 287 -16.92 19.04 18.63
CA ASP A 287 -17.32 20.32 17.99
C ASP A 287 -18.42 20.20 16.91
N TRP A 288 -19.67 20.05 17.35
CA TRP A 288 -20.86 20.16 16.49
C TRP A 288 -21.21 21.60 16.08
N VAL A 289 -20.57 22.60 16.70
CA VAL A 289 -20.89 24.01 16.47
C VAL A 289 -20.22 24.51 15.19
N ASN A 290 -18.92 24.25 15.03
CA ASN A 290 -18.16 24.67 13.85
C ASN A 290 -18.03 23.59 12.78
N GLY A 291 -18.43 22.35 13.09
CA GLY A 291 -18.21 21.20 12.22
C GLY A 291 -16.72 20.81 12.21
N SER A 292 -16.46 19.55 12.51
CA SER A 292 -15.14 18.91 12.47
C SER A 292 -15.15 17.69 11.56
N LEU A 293 -13.97 17.17 11.24
CA LEU A 293 -13.79 15.88 10.57
C LEU A 293 -14.59 14.78 11.29
N ASP A 294 -14.50 14.71 12.61
CA ASP A 294 -15.21 13.73 13.43
C ASP A 294 -16.74 13.85 13.29
N THR A 295 -17.28 15.07 13.28
CA THR A 295 -18.73 15.24 13.08
C THR A 295 -19.20 14.85 11.68
N LEU A 296 -18.36 15.01 10.65
CA LEU A 296 -18.68 14.55 9.30
C LEU A 296 -18.68 13.01 9.25
N LEU A 297 -17.69 12.36 9.85
CA LEU A 297 -17.62 10.90 9.94
C LEU A 297 -18.82 10.32 10.71
N LEU A 298 -19.22 10.95 11.83
CA LEU A 298 -20.41 10.53 12.59
C LEU A 298 -21.69 10.68 11.76
N CYS A 299 -21.88 11.82 11.08
CA CYS A 299 -23.04 12.02 10.20
C CYS A 299 -23.06 11.00 9.06
N ALA A 300 -21.91 10.72 8.44
CA ALA A 300 -21.78 9.74 7.37
C ALA A 300 -22.12 8.33 7.89
N ARG A 301 -21.51 7.88 8.99
CA ARG A 301 -21.86 6.61 9.66
C ARG A 301 -23.37 6.48 9.84
N ASP A 302 -24.02 7.49 10.41
CA ASP A 302 -25.46 7.41 10.71
C ASP A 302 -26.28 7.24 9.42
N ILE A 303 -25.89 7.86 8.31
CA ILE A 303 -26.49 7.63 6.98
C ILE A 303 -26.31 6.17 6.54
N TYR A 304 -25.09 5.62 6.66
CA TYR A 304 -24.80 4.23 6.28
C TYR A 304 -25.50 3.18 7.16
N CYS A 305 -25.73 3.49 8.43
CA CYS A 305 -26.48 2.67 9.38
C CYS A 305 -28.01 2.87 9.30
N SER A 306 -28.52 3.60 8.29
CA SER A 306 -29.96 3.87 8.05
C SER A 306 -30.67 4.75 9.10
N GLY A 307 -29.93 5.45 9.97
CA GLY A 307 -30.49 6.32 11.01
C GLY A 307 -30.30 7.83 10.78
N GLY A 308 -29.43 8.21 9.84
CA GLY A 308 -29.00 9.59 9.60
C GLY A 308 -29.79 10.32 8.52
N TYR A 309 -29.74 11.66 8.57
CA TYR A 309 -30.38 12.53 7.58
C TYR A 309 -29.33 13.27 6.74
N LEU A 310 -29.48 13.24 5.41
CA LEU A 310 -28.61 13.98 4.49
C LEU A 310 -28.59 15.49 4.79
N SER A 311 -29.70 16.06 5.27
CA SER A 311 -29.76 17.46 5.68
C SER A 311 -28.77 17.79 6.81
N THR A 312 -28.66 16.91 7.81
CA THR A 312 -27.72 17.07 8.92
C THR A 312 -26.29 17.03 8.42
N PHE A 313 -25.98 16.09 7.52
CA PHE A 313 -24.67 16.00 6.90
C PHE A 313 -24.32 17.25 6.10
N PHE A 314 -25.21 17.75 5.24
CA PHE A 314 -24.95 18.95 4.43
C PHE A 314 -24.78 20.21 5.28
N ASP A 315 -25.52 20.33 6.38
CA ASP A 315 -25.34 21.44 7.33
C ASP A 315 -23.97 21.36 8.02
N MET A 316 -23.53 20.17 8.43
CA MET A 316 -22.18 19.98 9.00
C MET A 316 -21.08 20.25 7.98
N LEU A 317 -21.23 19.76 6.74
CA LEU A 317 -20.30 20.01 5.65
C LEU A 317 -20.12 21.51 5.38
N ARG A 318 -21.22 22.26 5.38
CA ARG A 318 -21.18 23.71 5.22
C ARG A 318 -20.38 24.38 6.33
N ARG A 319 -20.59 23.97 7.59
CA ARG A 319 -19.88 24.51 8.75
C ARG A 319 -18.39 24.17 8.71
N TYR A 320 -18.05 22.91 8.42
CA TYR A 320 -16.67 22.43 8.26
C TYR A 320 -15.91 23.22 7.20
N ARG A 321 -16.52 23.45 6.02
CA ARG A 321 -15.89 24.26 4.95
C ARG A 321 -15.70 25.73 5.36
N GLN A 322 -16.64 26.30 6.13
CA GLN A 322 -16.53 27.66 6.63
C GLN A 322 -15.45 27.81 7.69
N SER A 323 -15.30 26.83 8.58
CA SER A 323 -14.24 26.85 9.61
C SER A 323 -12.87 26.74 8.95
N ARG A 324 -12.64 25.79 8.04
CA ARG A 324 -11.36 25.68 7.31
C ARG A 324 -10.98 26.92 6.52
N ARG A 325 -11.93 27.60 5.85
CA ARG A 325 -11.64 28.87 5.14
C ARG A 325 -11.17 29.98 6.09
N LYS A 326 -11.76 30.10 7.27
CA LYS A 326 -11.32 31.07 8.28
C LYS A 326 -9.91 30.78 8.78
N TRP A 327 -9.54 29.50 8.93
CA TRP A 327 -8.19 29.10 9.31
C TRP A 327 -7.15 29.48 8.25
N ILE A 328 -7.46 29.25 6.97
CA ILE A 328 -6.58 29.66 5.85
C ILE A 328 -6.41 31.19 5.83
N GLU A 329 -7.50 31.97 5.95
CA GLU A 329 -7.40 33.44 5.98
C GLU A 329 -6.62 33.99 7.18
N VAL A 330 -6.62 33.30 8.34
CA VAL A 330 -5.88 33.72 9.54
C VAL A 330 -4.38 33.44 9.40
N TYR A 331 -3.99 32.30 8.81
CA TYR A 331 -2.58 31.96 8.59
C TYR A 331 -1.93 32.80 7.48
N TRP A 332 -2.70 33.20 6.46
CA TRP A 332 -2.20 34.13 5.42
C TRP A 332 -2.19 35.61 5.86
N LYS A 333 -2.70 35.95 7.05
CA LYS A 333 -2.73 37.32 7.59
C LYS A 333 -1.61 37.68 8.56
N PHE A 334 -0.58 36.85 8.70
CA PHE A 334 0.69 37.25 9.33
C PHE A 334 1.74 37.61 8.26
N PRO A 335 1.80 38.87 7.77
CA PRO A 335 2.97 39.31 7.04
C PRO A 335 4.15 39.44 8.01
N LEU A 336 5.29 38.86 7.62
CA LEU A 336 6.60 39.11 8.22
C LEU A 336 6.76 40.61 8.54
N GLN A 337 6.78 40.97 9.82
CA GLN A 337 7.42 42.21 10.24
C GLN A 337 8.92 42.01 10.15
N LEU A 338 9.49 42.26 8.97
CA LEU A 338 10.90 42.58 8.81
C LEU A 338 11.18 43.85 9.61
N GLN A 339 11.89 43.73 10.73
CA GLN A 339 12.51 44.87 11.38
C GLN A 339 13.65 45.40 10.48
N PRO A 340 13.80 46.73 10.32
CA PRO A 340 14.92 47.29 9.60
C PRO A 340 16.15 47.28 10.51
N GLU A 341 17.14 46.44 10.21
CA GLU A 341 18.46 46.56 10.82
C GLU A 341 19.17 47.82 10.30
N SER A 342 19.13 48.86 11.12
CA SER A 342 20.09 49.95 11.10
C SER A 342 21.38 49.51 11.81
N GLY A 343 22.55 49.60 11.16
CA GLY A 343 23.81 49.54 11.91
C GLY A 343 25.04 49.12 11.13
N THR A 344 25.60 50.07 10.38
CA THR A 344 27.01 50.17 9.99
C THR A 344 28.02 49.42 10.86
N CYS A 345 28.94 48.65 10.26
CA CYS A 345 30.30 48.53 10.79
C CYS A 345 31.36 48.46 9.69
N LYS A 346 32.47 49.14 10.00
CA LYS A 346 33.50 49.67 9.10
C LYS A 346 34.54 48.63 8.68
N LYS A 347 35.15 48.91 7.53
CA LYS A 347 36.50 48.49 7.13
C LYS A 347 37.51 48.62 8.28
N GLN A 348 38.35 47.60 8.43
CA GLN A 348 39.80 47.75 8.46
C GLN A 348 40.46 46.53 7.82
#